data_AF-A0A0C2BPS7-F1
#
_entry.id   AF-A0A0C2BPS7-F1
#
_cell.length_a   1.000
_cell.length_b   1.000
_cell.length_c   1.000
_cell.angle_alpha   90.00
_cell.angle_beta   90.00
_cell.angle_gamma   90.00
#
_symmetry.space_group_name_H-M   'P 1'
#
loop_
_entity.id
_entity.type
_entity.pdbx_description
1 polymer ?
#
loop_
_entity_poly.entity_id
_entity_poly.type
_entity_poly.pdbx_seq_one_letter_code
_entity_poly.pdbx_strand_id
1 'polypeptide(L)'
;MNTSTSPAQLFREVLDIQALMRDIFAAPDVVVKHWPTYYRLYLQTDDLIALIREAAQWLSGGFAHDRRDVRNRQIESANTCFKHLTTCLKAVVDLLRHMQSFALVSVADRRVMHCFRAHFQAKSAWYLEFHERYCAGRISPDGTGLERTALLMDAHPTDRLPDLDEKELVQLQIFDLTNATIRTEMAAATNSVADRLVEAYRILGAHFVKQCTIEDLLHPSSY
;
A
#
# COMPACT_ATOMS: atom_id res chain seq x y z
N MET A 1 -19.30 21.65 5.02
CA MET A 1 -18.12 22.15 4.26
C MET A 1 -17.33 20.93 3.83
N ASN A 2 -17.29 20.62 2.53
CA ASN A 2 -16.48 19.50 2.04
C ASN A 2 -15.01 19.98 1.95
N THR A 3 -14.21 19.63 2.95
CA THR A 3 -12.76 19.80 2.90
C THR A 3 -12.20 18.81 1.88
N SER A 4 -11.87 19.30 0.69
CA SER A 4 -11.11 18.54 -0.32
C SER A 4 -9.74 18.17 0.25
N THR A 5 -9.35 16.91 0.11
CA THR A 5 -8.05 16.41 0.57
C THR A 5 -6.94 16.87 -0.37
N SER A 6 -5.76 17.20 0.18
CA SER A 6 -4.61 17.59 -0.64
C SER A 6 -4.13 16.41 -1.52
N PRO A 7 -3.90 16.60 -2.84
CA PRO A 7 -3.35 15.57 -3.73
C PRO A 7 -2.05 14.92 -3.22
N ALA A 8 -1.25 15.66 -2.47
CA ALA A 8 0.00 15.16 -1.88
C ALA A 8 -0.19 14.05 -0.83
N GLN A 9 -1.41 13.88 -0.30
CA GLN A 9 -1.75 12.84 0.67
C GLN A 9 -2.24 11.53 0.01
N LEU A 10 -2.38 11.51 -1.31
CA LEU A 10 -2.86 10.35 -2.05
C LEU A 10 -1.87 9.17 -1.93
N PHE A 11 -2.39 8.01 -1.51
CA PHE A 11 -1.61 6.78 -1.27
C PHE A 11 -0.46 6.92 -0.26
N ARG A 12 -0.58 7.83 0.70
CA ARG A 12 0.46 8.00 1.73
C ARG A 12 0.70 6.72 2.53
N GLU A 13 -0.32 5.94 2.81
CA GLU A 13 -0.20 4.66 3.51
C GLU A 13 0.67 3.64 2.76
N VAL A 14 0.67 3.70 1.42
CA VAL A 14 1.52 2.85 0.59
C VAL A 14 2.99 3.22 0.78
N LEU A 15 3.29 4.50 0.96
CA LEU A 15 4.65 4.96 1.28
C LEU A 15 5.10 4.53 2.67
N ASP A 16 4.19 4.52 3.64
CA ASP A 16 4.51 4.06 5.00
C ASP A 16 4.81 2.55 5.00
N ILE A 17 4.00 1.75 4.30
CA ILE A 17 4.25 0.31 4.08
C ILE A 17 5.57 0.10 3.34
N GLN A 18 5.82 0.85 2.27
CA GLN A 18 7.05 0.78 1.48
C GLN A 18 8.29 1.08 2.33
N ALA A 19 8.23 2.13 3.17
CA ALA A 19 9.32 2.51 4.05
C ALA A 19 9.60 1.40 5.06
N LEU A 20 8.56 0.84 5.69
CA LEU A 20 8.74 -0.29 6.61
C LEU A 20 9.31 -1.52 5.91
N MET A 21 8.82 -1.87 4.71
CA MET A 21 9.36 -2.98 3.92
C MET A 21 10.85 -2.78 3.65
N ARG A 22 11.25 -1.57 3.24
CA ARG A 22 12.67 -1.27 3.03
C ARG A 22 13.44 -1.43 4.35
N ASP A 23 12.96 -0.86 5.45
CA ASP A 23 13.69 -0.86 6.72
C ASP A 23 13.80 -2.28 7.32
N ILE A 24 12.87 -3.19 7.01
CA ILE A 24 12.97 -4.62 7.38
C ILE A 24 13.91 -5.36 6.41
N PHE A 25 13.62 -5.32 5.12
CA PHE A 25 14.21 -6.26 4.16
C PHE A 25 15.51 -5.76 3.50
N ALA A 26 15.83 -4.48 3.67
CA ALA A 26 17.11 -3.90 3.24
C ALA A 26 18.14 -3.79 4.37
N ALA A 27 17.76 -4.13 5.61
CA ALA A 27 18.67 -4.06 6.74
C ALA A 27 19.89 -4.99 6.51
N PRO A 28 21.11 -4.56 6.85
CA PRO A 28 22.33 -5.33 6.58
C PRO A 28 22.37 -6.67 7.30
N ASP A 29 21.62 -6.79 8.39
CA ASP A 29 21.54 -7.91 9.32
C ASP A 29 20.19 -8.64 9.27
N VAL A 30 19.37 -8.37 8.24
CA VAL A 30 18.10 -9.08 8.08
C VAL A 30 18.33 -10.57 7.87
N VAL A 31 17.57 -11.38 8.59
CA VAL A 31 17.51 -12.83 8.43
C VAL A 31 16.15 -13.20 7.88
N VAL A 32 16.12 -13.70 6.64
CA VAL A 32 14.93 -14.27 6.01
C VAL A 32 14.92 -15.77 6.24
N LYS A 33 13.91 -16.27 6.95
CA LYS A 33 13.76 -17.70 7.28
C LYS A 33 12.88 -18.45 6.29
N HIS A 34 12.06 -17.75 5.51
CA HIS A 34 11.14 -18.36 4.56
C HIS A 34 11.07 -17.60 3.24
N TRP A 35 11.94 -18.00 2.31
CA TRP A 35 12.12 -17.39 1.00
C TRP A 35 10.89 -17.45 0.08
N PRO A 36 10.04 -18.50 0.08
CA PRO A 36 8.84 -18.48 -0.76
C PRO A 36 7.85 -17.36 -0.40
N THR A 37 7.67 -17.06 0.89
CA THR A 37 6.82 -15.92 1.31
C THR A 37 7.47 -14.60 0.92
N TYR A 38 8.79 -14.48 1.06
CA TYR A 38 9.54 -13.31 0.60
C TYR A 38 9.36 -13.08 -0.90
N TYR A 39 9.50 -14.12 -1.71
CA TYR A 39 9.31 -14.05 -3.16
C TYR A 39 7.88 -13.68 -3.55
N ARG A 40 6.87 -14.19 -2.84
CA ARG A 40 5.47 -13.76 -3.04
C ARG A 40 5.29 -12.27 -2.73
N LEU A 41 5.89 -11.77 -1.66
CA LEU A 41 5.87 -10.33 -1.34
C LEU A 41 6.52 -9.51 -2.46
N TYR A 42 7.66 -9.97 -2.98
CA TYR A 42 8.33 -9.35 -4.12
C TYR A 42 7.43 -9.27 -5.36
N LEU A 43 6.79 -10.38 -5.77
CA LEU A 43 5.86 -10.38 -6.90
C LEU A 43 4.65 -9.47 -6.69
N GLN A 44 4.03 -9.54 -5.51
CA GLN A 44 2.88 -8.66 -5.19
C GLN A 44 3.26 -7.17 -5.18
N THR A 45 4.52 -6.85 -4.87
CA THR A 45 5.01 -5.46 -4.96
C THR A 45 5.11 -5.00 -6.41
N ASP A 46 5.52 -5.88 -7.34
CA ASP A 46 5.56 -5.58 -8.78
C ASP A 46 4.16 -5.33 -9.35
N ASP A 47 3.21 -6.22 -9.03
CA ASP A 47 1.79 -6.07 -9.41
C ASP A 47 1.22 -4.75 -8.88
N LEU A 48 1.54 -4.40 -7.61
CA LEU A 48 1.12 -3.16 -6.98
C LEU A 48 1.66 -1.92 -7.71
N ILE A 49 2.92 -1.93 -8.14
CA ILE A 49 3.54 -0.84 -8.91
C ILE A 49 2.77 -0.64 -10.23
N ALA A 50 2.47 -1.73 -10.95
CA ALA A 50 1.74 -1.66 -12.21
C ALA A 50 0.35 -1.05 -12.02
N LEU A 51 -0.41 -1.50 -11.01
CA LEU A 51 -1.75 -1.00 -10.70
C LEU A 51 -1.73 0.48 -10.27
N ILE A 52 -0.72 0.93 -9.51
CA ILE A 52 -0.59 2.33 -9.12
C ILE A 52 -0.31 3.21 -10.34
N ARG A 53 0.54 2.75 -11.27
CA ARG A 53 0.78 3.48 -12.53
C ARG A 53 -0.47 3.56 -13.40
N GLU A 54 -1.23 2.48 -13.48
CA GLU A 54 -2.52 2.48 -14.18
C GLU A 54 -3.51 3.48 -13.53
N ALA A 55 -3.61 3.49 -12.20
CA ALA A 55 -4.43 4.47 -11.48
C ALA A 55 -4.01 5.92 -11.80
N ALA A 56 -2.71 6.22 -11.90
CA ALA A 56 -2.22 7.55 -12.28
C ALA A 56 -2.67 7.96 -13.70
N GLN A 57 -2.76 7.02 -14.64
CA GLN A 57 -3.26 7.28 -15.99
C GLN A 57 -4.75 7.66 -15.95
N TRP A 58 -5.57 6.92 -15.20
CA TRP A 58 -6.98 7.25 -15.01
C TRP A 58 -7.17 8.64 -14.39
N LEU A 59 -6.36 8.98 -13.38
CA LEU A 59 -6.45 10.26 -12.69
C LEU A 59 -6.05 11.44 -13.57
N SER A 60 -5.04 11.30 -14.43
CA SER A 60 -4.64 12.37 -15.35
C SER A 60 -5.63 12.59 -16.49
N GLY A 61 -6.20 11.51 -17.05
CA GLY A 61 -7.15 11.58 -18.16
C GLY A 61 -8.48 12.26 -17.81
N GLY A 62 -8.96 12.08 -16.59
CA GLY A 62 -10.27 12.58 -16.15
C GLY A 62 -11.46 11.91 -16.85
N PHE A 63 -12.67 12.34 -16.50
CA PHE A 63 -13.93 11.67 -16.90
C PHE A 63 -14.93 12.62 -17.58
N ALA A 64 -14.45 13.75 -18.10
CA ALA A 64 -15.28 14.72 -18.82
C ALA A 64 -15.46 14.29 -20.29
N HIS A 65 -16.43 13.42 -20.55
CA HIS A 65 -16.80 13.02 -21.90
C HIS A 65 -18.27 13.33 -22.21
N ASP A 66 -18.53 13.98 -23.36
CA ASP A 66 -19.86 14.39 -23.81
C ASP A 66 -20.81 13.19 -24.00
N ARG A 67 -20.24 12.03 -24.37
CA ARG A 67 -20.98 10.77 -24.52
C ARG A 67 -21.03 10.03 -23.19
N ARG A 68 -22.22 10.03 -22.57
CA ARG A 68 -22.48 9.37 -21.27
C ARG A 68 -22.03 7.90 -21.24
N ASP A 69 -22.26 7.13 -22.30
CA ASP A 69 -21.91 5.70 -22.33
C ASP A 69 -20.40 5.45 -22.32
N VAL A 70 -19.62 6.36 -22.93
CA VAL A 70 -18.15 6.25 -22.96
C VAL A 70 -17.61 6.62 -21.58
N ARG A 71 -18.11 7.72 -21.00
CA ARG A 71 -17.77 8.14 -19.64
C ARG A 71 -18.06 7.05 -18.62
N ASN A 72 -19.25 6.44 -18.67
CA ASN A 72 -19.63 5.39 -17.73
C ASN A 72 -18.68 4.18 -17.81
N ARG A 73 -18.30 3.76 -19.02
CA ARG A 73 -17.32 2.68 -19.22
C ARG A 73 -15.93 3.04 -18.68
N GLN A 74 -15.47 4.27 -18.88
CA GLN A 74 -14.20 4.74 -18.32
C GLN A 74 -14.23 4.73 -16.79
N ILE A 75 -15.31 5.21 -16.18
CA ILE A 75 -15.51 5.20 -14.72
C ILE A 75 -15.52 3.75 -14.19
N GLU A 76 -16.20 2.84 -14.88
CA GLU A 76 -16.24 1.42 -14.51
C GLU A 76 -14.85 0.76 -14.58
N SER A 77 -14.09 0.99 -15.66
CA SER A 77 -12.71 0.50 -15.79
C SER A 77 -11.80 1.07 -14.71
N ALA A 78 -11.86 2.38 -14.45
CA ALA A 78 -11.07 3.01 -13.40
C ALA A 78 -11.42 2.44 -12.02
N ASN A 79 -12.71 2.28 -11.71
CA ASN A 79 -13.16 1.66 -10.45
C ASN A 79 -12.73 0.20 -10.33
N THR A 80 -12.66 -0.54 -11.44
CA THR A 80 -12.11 -1.90 -11.48
C THR A 80 -10.62 -1.89 -11.13
N CYS A 81 -9.85 -0.97 -11.70
CA CYS A 81 -8.44 -0.76 -11.35
C CYS A 81 -8.27 -0.46 -9.84
N PHE A 82 -9.04 0.48 -9.27
CA PHE A 82 -8.96 0.76 -7.83
C PHE A 82 -9.39 -0.42 -6.94
N LYS A 83 -10.34 -1.24 -7.38
CA LYS A 83 -10.72 -2.47 -6.68
C LYS A 83 -9.59 -3.50 -6.70
N HIS A 84 -8.92 -3.68 -7.83
CA HIS A 84 -7.74 -4.53 -7.93
C HIS A 84 -6.60 -4.00 -7.06
N LEU A 85 -6.36 -2.69 -7.08
CA LEU A 85 -5.38 -2.04 -6.22
C LEU A 85 -5.66 -2.28 -4.73
N THR A 86 -6.92 -2.16 -4.31
CA THR A 86 -7.36 -2.48 -2.94
C THR A 86 -7.04 -3.93 -2.57
N THR A 87 -7.34 -4.87 -3.48
CA THR A 87 -7.13 -6.31 -3.27
C THR A 87 -5.63 -6.64 -3.17
N CYS A 88 -4.83 -6.08 -4.08
CA CYS A 88 -3.38 -6.28 -4.11
C CYS A 88 -2.71 -5.71 -2.85
N LEU A 89 -3.08 -4.49 -2.42
CA LEU A 89 -2.50 -3.92 -1.21
C LEU A 89 -2.89 -4.71 0.06
N LYS A 90 -4.13 -5.20 0.14
CA LYS A 90 -4.53 -6.12 1.22
C LYS A 90 -3.70 -7.41 1.20
N ALA A 91 -3.43 -7.98 0.04
CA ALA A 91 -2.57 -9.17 -0.09
C ALA A 91 -1.13 -8.90 0.37
N VAL A 92 -0.54 -7.74 0.05
CA VAL A 92 0.76 -7.30 0.57
C VAL A 92 0.73 -7.21 2.09
N VAL A 93 -0.28 -6.55 2.66
CA VAL A 93 -0.45 -6.41 4.11
C VAL A 93 -0.64 -7.77 4.80
N ASP A 94 -1.38 -8.70 4.21
CA ASP A 94 -1.56 -10.05 4.72
C ASP A 94 -0.26 -10.86 4.70
N LEU A 95 0.56 -10.73 3.65
CA LEU A 95 1.89 -11.34 3.59
C LEU A 95 2.80 -10.79 4.69
N LEU A 96 2.80 -9.47 4.91
CA LEU A 96 3.55 -8.83 5.99
C LEU A 96 3.09 -9.33 7.37
N ARG A 97 1.77 -9.40 7.59
CA ARG A 97 1.19 -9.99 8.82
C ARG A 97 1.55 -11.45 9.00
N HIS A 98 1.58 -12.25 7.93
CA HIS A 98 2.01 -13.63 7.98
C HIS A 98 3.49 -13.75 8.36
N MET A 99 4.37 -12.96 7.72
CA MET A 99 5.79 -12.91 8.07
C MET A 99 6.02 -12.50 9.53
N GLN A 100 5.26 -11.52 10.03
CA GLN A 100 5.31 -11.09 11.43
C GLN A 100 4.86 -12.20 12.37
N SER A 101 3.71 -12.81 12.11
CA SER A 101 3.06 -13.79 13.00
C SER A 101 3.92 -15.05 13.20
N PHE A 102 4.61 -15.49 12.14
CA PHE A 102 5.46 -16.68 12.16
C PHE A 102 6.95 -16.35 12.29
N ALA A 103 7.30 -15.09 12.58
CA ALA A 103 8.68 -14.62 12.71
C ALA A 103 9.58 -15.07 11.53
N LEU A 104 9.02 -15.04 10.31
CA LEU A 104 9.68 -15.48 9.07
C LEU A 104 10.80 -14.55 8.63
N VAL A 105 10.83 -13.33 9.18
CA VAL A 105 11.91 -12.36 8.99
C VAL A 105 12.24 -11.71 10.34
N SER A 106 13.53 -11.43 10.54
CA SER A 106 14.05 -10.76 11.73
C SER A 106 15.09 -9.71 11.34
N VAL A 107 15.09 -8.56 12.01
CA VAL A 107 16.14 -7.54 11.95
C VAL A 107 16.57 -7.16 13.38
N ALA A 108 17.80 -6.70 13.59
CA ALA A 108 18.26 -6.29 14.92
C ALA A 108 17.69 -4.95 15.36
N ASP A 109 17.25 -4.09 14.44
CA ASP A 109 16.62 -2.83 14.79
C ASP A 109 15.30 -3.07 15.54
N ARG A 110 15.35 -2.84 16.85
CA ARG A 110 14.21 -3.02 17.76
C ARG A 110 13.06 -2.07 17.43
N ARG A 111 13.33 -0.86 16.93
CA ARG A 111 12.29 0.12 16.60
C ARG A 111 11.52 -0.33 15.37
N VAL A 112 12.21 -0.81 14.35
CA VAL A 112 11.59 -1.37 13.13
C VAL A 112 10.73 -2.58 13.50
N MET A 113 11.25 -3.51 14.29
CA MET A 113 10.48 -4.67 14.73
C MET A 113 9.30 -4.30 15.64
N HIS A 114 9.42 -3.27 16.47
CA HIS A 114 8.32 -2.76 17.28
C HIS A 114 7.20 -2.19 16.41
N CYS A 115 7.55 -1.35 15.42
CA CYS A 115 6.61 -0.83 14.44
C CYS A 115 5.91 -1.95 13.66
N PHE A 116 6.67 -2.94 13.18
CA PHE A 116 6.14 -4.10 12.45
C PHE A 116 5.14 -4.90 13.30
N ARG A 117 5.46 -5.16 14.57
CA ARG A 117 4.55 -5.86 15.50
C ARG A 117 3.29 -5.05 15.78
N ALA A 118 3.41 -3.76 16.07
CA ALA A 118 2.29 -2.91 16.43
C ALA A 118 1.20 -2.87 15.34
N HIS A 119 1.60 -2.86 14.07
CA HIS A 119 0.68 -2.72 12.93
C HIS A 119 0.24 -4.05 12.33
N PHE A 120 1.04 -5.13 12.40
CA PHE A 120 0.77 -6.36 11.66
C PHE A 120 0.53 -7.61 12.53
N GLN A 121 0.49 -7.47 13.87
CA GLN A 121 -0.02 -8.55 14.72
C GLN A 121 -1.50 -8.81 14.49
N ALA A 122 -1.97 -10.05 14.67
CA ALA A 122 -3.35 -10.44 14.38
C ALA A 122 -4.43 -9.63 15.13
N LYS A 123 -4.10 -9.07 16.31
CA LYS A 123 -4.99 -8.23 17.11
C LYS A 123 -4.72 -6.73 16.97
N SER A 124 -3.89 -6.33 16.00
CA SER A 124 -3.62 -4.91 15.76
C SER A 124 -4.89 -4.22 15.27
N ALA A 125 -5.30 -3.16 15.95
CA ALA A 125 -6.42 -2.33 15.50
C ALA A 125 -6.16 -1.80 14.08
N TRP A 126 -4.91 -1.42 13.77
CA TRP A 126 -4.55 -0.98 12.42
C TRP A 126 -4.79 -2.06 11.37
N TYR A 127 -4.30 -3.29 11.59
CA TYR A 127 -4.49 -4.40 10.64
C TYR A 127 -5.98 -4.73 10.46
N LEU A 128 -6.73 -4.80 11.55
CA LEU A 128 -8.15 -5.11 11.53
C LEU A 128 -8.94 -4.05 10.74
N GLU A 129 -8.75 -2.77 11.05
CA GLU A 129 -9.39 -1.66 10.34
C GLU A 129 -8.94 -1.58 8.88
N PHE A 130 -7.67 -1.84 8.59
CA PHE A 130 -7.16 -1.85 7.21
C PHE A 130 -7.86 -2.94 6.40
N HIS A 131 -7.91 -4.17 6.93
CA HIS A 131 -8.54 -5.28 6.23
C HIS A 131 -10.05 -5.07 6.05
N GLU A 132 -10.73 -4.48 7.04
CA GLU A 132 -12.18 -4.26 6.98
C GLU A 132 -12.56 -3.06 6.09
N ARG A 133 -11.91 -1.91 6.29
CA ARG A 133 -12.40 -0.61 5.78
C ARG A 133 -11.55 -0.01 4.67
N TYR A 134 -10.34 -0.53 4.40
CA TYR A 134 -9.49 0.04 3.35
C TYR A 134 -10.14 -0.09 1.96
N CYS A 135 -10.22 1.05 1.28
CA CYS A 135 -10.67 1.26 -0.09
C CYS A 135 -9.66 2.20 -0.78
N ALA A 136 -9.00 1.71 -1.84
CA ALA A 136 -7.99 2.47 -2.56
C ALA A 136 -8.59 3.61 -3.42
N GLY A 137 -9.87 3.55 -3.74
CA GLY A 137 -10.52 4.53 -4.60
C GLY A 137 -11.88 4.08 -5.09
N ARG A 138 -12.80 5.04 -5.18
CA ARG A 138 -14.08 4.93 -5.85
C ARG A 138 -14.42 6.27 -6.49
N ILE A 139 -14.48 6.26 -7.81
CA ILE A 139 -14.93 7.39 -8.60
C ILE A 139 -16.45 7.45 -8.57
N SER A 140 -16.98 8.65 -8.33
CA SER A 140 -18.41 8.92 -8.32
C SER A 140 -19.06 8.61 -9.68
N PRO A 141 -20.36 8.27 -9.74
CA PRO A 141 -21.03 7.90 -10.99
C PRO A 141 -21.04 9.01 -12.07
N ASP A 142 -20.91 10.26 -11.66
CA ASP A 142 -20.80 11.43 -12.54
C ASP A 142 -19.35 11.76 -12.93
N GLY A 143 -18.36 11.08 -12.35
CA GLY A 143 -16.93 11.25 -12.63
C GLY A 143 -16.31 12.50 -12.01
N THR A 144 -17.02 13.18 -11.10
CA THR A 144 -16.60 14.46 -10.54
C THR A 144 -15.73 14.32 -9.29
N GLY A 145 -15.79 13.20 -8.58
CA GLY A 145 -15.04 12.97 -7.36
C GLY A 145 -14.40 11.60 -7.27
N LEU A 146 -13.29 11.53 -6.52
CA LEU A 146 -12.70 10.29 -6.04
C LEU A 146 -12.85 10.24 -4.52
N GLU A 147 -13.47 9.19 -4.01
CA GLU A 147 -13.53 8.86 -2.59
C GLU A 147 -12.60 7.68 -2.29
N ARG A 148 -11.87 7.75 -1.18
CA ARG A 148 -11.04 6.63 -0.69
C ARG A 148 -10.86 6.71 0.81
N THR A 149 -10.30 5.66 1.38
CA THR A 149 -9.88 5.66 2.78
C THR A 149 -8.37 5.53 2.87
N ALA A 150 -7.75 6.22 3.82
CA ALA A 150 -6.34 6.06 4.15
C ALA A 150 -6.19 5.64 5.62
N LEU A 151 -5.23 4.75 5.89
CA LEU A 151 -4.84 4.37 7.24
C LEU A 151 -3.32 4.54 7.33
N LEU A 152 -2.88 5.61 7.98
CA LEU A 152 -1.46 5.90 8.12
C LEU A 152 -0.85 5.03 9.22
N MET A 153 0.42 4.64 9.05
CA MET A 153 1.13 3.91 10.09
C MET A 153 1.77 4.90 11.07
N ASP A 154 1.75 4.56 12.36
CA ASP A 154 2.54 5.27 13.36
C ASP A 154 4.00 4.76 13.29
N ALA A 155 4.94 5.63 12.94
CA ALA A 155 6.36 5.26 12.89
C ALA A 155 6.95 5.02 14.30
N HIS A 156 6.31 5.52 15.35
CA HIS A 156 6.77 5.42 16.74
C HIS A 156 5.64 4.97 17.67
N PRO A 157 5.09 3.75 17.46
CA PRO A 157 3.97 3.29 18.25
C PRO A 157 4.38 3.20 19.71
N THR A 158 3.57 3.80 20.59
CA THR A 158 3.84 3.78 22.03
C THR A 158 3.29 2.48 22.65
N ASP A 159 4.03 1.87 23.58
CA ASP A 159 3.61 0.60 24.24
C ASP A 159 2.31 0.73 25.03
N ARG A 160 2.03 1.95 25.47
CA ARG A 160 0.72 2.37 25.94
C ARG A 160 -0.02 2.82 24.70
N LEU A 161 -0.87 1.98 24.12
CA LEU A 161 -2.04 2.54 23.48
C LEU A 161 -2.67 3.38 24.59
N PRO A 162 -2.68 4.73 24.52
CA PRO A 162 -3.59 5.46 25.37
C PRO A 162 -4.96 4.86 25.07
N ASP A 163 -5.89 4.98 26.01
CA ASP A 163 -7.30 4.99 25.63
C ASP A 163 -7.44 6.06 24.54
N LEU A 164 -7.24 5.64 23.28
CA LEU A 164 -7.46 6.45 22.10
C LEU A 164 -8.96 6.48 22.08
N ASP A 165 -9.53 7.49 22.74
CA ASP A 165 -10.73 8.13 22.26
C ASP A 165 -10.58 8.20 20.75
N GLU A 166 -11.29 7.29 20.07
CA GLU A 166 -11.67 7.15 18.68
C GLU A 166 -11.18 8.28 17.73
N LYS A 167 -9.87 8.54 17.70
CA LYS A 167 -9.27 9.21 16.55
C LYS A 167 -9.37 8.20 15.45
N GLU A 168 -10.33 8.42 14.56
CA GLU A 168 -10.65 7.57 13.43
C GLU A 168 -9.35 7.13 12.73
N LEU A 169 -8.92 5.88 12.98
CA LEU A 169 -7.73 5.30 12.36
C LEU A 169 -7.85 5.33 10.83
N VAL A 170 -9.09 5.30 10.36
CA VAL A 170 -9.50 5.40 8.97
C VAL A 170 -9.83 6.85 8.66
N GLN A 171 -9.04 7.46 7.77
CA GLN A 171 -9.29 8.79 7.25
C GLN A 171 -10.04 8.69 5.92
N LEU A 172 -11.24 9.26 5.85
CA LEU A 172 -11.93 9.46 4.58
C LEU A 172 -11.24 10.59 3.81
N GLN A 173 -10.85 10.32 2.57
CA GLN A 173 -10.28 11.32 1.67
C GLN A 173 -11.19 11.48 0.45
N ILE A 174 -11.44 12.75 0.08
CA ILE A 174 -12.29 13.11 -1.05
C ILE A 174 -11.53 14.09 -1.92
N PHE A 175 -11.43 13.79 -3.20
CA PHE A 175 -10.72 14.60 -4.18
C PHE A 175 -11.66 15.05 -5.30
N ASP A 176 -11.54 16.31 -5.70
CA ASP A 176 -12.27 16.90 -6.82
C ASP A 176 -11.56 16.57 -8.15
N LEU A 177 -12.21 15.75 -8.97
CA LEU A 177 -11.72 15.37 -10.30
C LEU A 177 -12.16 16.35 -11.39
N THR A 178 -12.99 17.35 -11.12
CA THR A 178 -13.39 18.34 -12.13
C THR A 178 -12.24 19.29 -12.49
N ASN A 179 -11.38 19.58 -11.52
CA ASN A 179 -10.23 20.47 -11.67
C ASN A 179 -9.03 19.77 -12.32
N ALA A 180 -8.59 20.25 -13.48
CA ALA A 180 -7.46 19.67 -14.23
C ALA A 180 -6.11 19.77 -13.50
N THR A 181 -5.89 20.83 -12.72
CA THR A 181 -4.68 20.99 -11.91
C THR A 181 -4.63 19.92 -10.81
N ILE A 182 -5.74 19.74 -10.08
CA ILE A 182 -5.84 18.70 -9.04
C ILE A 182 -5.60 17.32 -9.63
N ARG A 183 -6.24 16.99 -10.77
CA ARG A 183 -6.00 15.72 -11.48
C ARG A 183 -4.54 15.48 -11.83
N THR A 184 -3.86 16.51 -12.33
CA THR A 184 -2.44 16.45 -12.70
C THR A 184 -1.56 16.23 -11.46
N GLU A 185 -1.83 16.95 -10.38
CA GLU A 185 -1.12 16.79 -9.11
C GLU A 185 -1.34 15.41 -8.49
N MET A 186 -2.57 14.88 -8.55
CA MET A 186 -2.89 13.52 -8.08
C MET A 186 -2.16 12.47 -8.90
N ALA A 187 -2.12 12.60 -10.23
CA ALA A 187 -1.38 11.69 -11.10
C ALA A 187 0.13 11.76 -10.83
N ALA A 188 0.68 12.96 -10.60
CA ALA A 188 2.09 13.13 -10.24
C ALA A 188 2.42 12.50 -8.87
N ALA A 189 1.57 12.74 -7.86
CA ALA A 189 1.72 12.12 -6.54
C ALA A 189 1.66 10.59 -6.63
N THR A 190 0.69 10.05 -7.37
CA THR A 190 0.52 8.60 -7.58
C THR A 190 1.73 7.99 -8.28
N ASN A 191 2.27 8.64 -9.32
CA ASN A 191 3.51 8.18 -9.97
C ASN A 191 4.72 8.24 -9.03
N SER A 192 4.82 9.28 -8.19
CA SER A 192 5.89 9.37 -7.20
C SER A 192 5.83 8.21 -6.18
N VAL A 193 4.63 7.76 -5.81
CA VAL A 193 4.45 6.55 -4.98
C VAL A 193 4.95 5.30 -5.71
N ALA A 194 4.58 5.13 -6.99
CA ALA A 194 5.07 4.00 -7.78
C ALA A 194 6.60 3.99 -7.89
N ASP A 195 7.23 5.15 -8.11
CA ASP A 195 8.70 5.24 -8.22
C ASP A 195 9.40 4.88 -6.91
N ARG A 196 8.85 5.28 -5.75
CA ARG A 196 9.36 4.87 -4.44
C ARG A 196 9.17 3.39 -4.16
N LEU A 197 8.07 2.80 -4.61
CA LEU A 197 7.88 1.35 -4.56
C LEU A 197 8.87 0.61 -5.47
N VAL A 198 9.18 1.12 -6.66
CA VAL A 198 10.21 0.55 -7.55
C VAL A 198 11.57 0.51 -6.85
N GLU A 199 11.92 1.55 -6.08
CA GLU A 199 13.14 1.56 -5.29
C GLU A 199 13.17 0.41 -4.26
N ALA A 200 12.09 0.24 -3.50
CA ALA A 200 11.96 -0.86 -2.55
C ALA A 200 12.00 -2.24 -3.24
N TYR A 201 11.27 -2.40 -4.33
CA TYR A 201 11.26 -3.61 -5.15
C TYR A 201 12.66 -3.98 -5.64
N ARG A 202 13.44 -3.00 -6.13
CA ARG A 202 14.83 -3.21 -6.56
C ARG A 202 15.71 -3.67 -5.39
N ILE A 203 15.52 -3.09 -4.21
CA ILE A 203 16.27 -3.48 -3.00
C ILE A 203 15.91 -4.90 -2.57
N LEU A 204 14.63 -5.26 -2.56
CA LEU A 204 14.15 -6.61 -2.29
C LEU A 204 14.74 -7.62 -3.27
N GLY A 205 14.69 -7.31 -4.56
CA GLY A 205 15.25 -8.17 -5.61
C GLY A 205 16.77 -8.35 -5.48
N ALA A 206 17.51 -7.28 -5.17
CA ALA A 206 18.96 -7.37 -4.94
C ALA A 206 19.30 -8.23 -3.72
N HIS A 207 18.52 -8.12 -2.64
CA HIS A 207 18.69 -8.96 -1.46
C HIS A 207 18.37 -10.43 -1.78
N PHE A 208 17.26 -10.68 -2.46
CA PHE A 208 16.86 -12.02 -2.91
C PHE A 208 17.95 -12.70 -3.73
N VAL A 209 18.45 -12.03 -4.78
CA VAL A 209 19.52 -12.58 -5.65
C VAL A 209 20.81 -12.85 -4.89
N LYS A 210 21.14 -12.02 -3.90
CA LYS A 210 22.39 -12.14 -3.13
C LYS A 210 22.35 -13.26 -2.08
N GLN A 211 21.20 -13.48 -1.46
CA GLN A 211 21.09 -14.28 -0.22
C GLN A 211 20.23 -15.55 -0.37
N CYS A 212 19.42 -15.67 -1.42
CA CYS A 212 18.60 -16.84 -1.68
C CYS A 212 19.28 -17.77 -2.70
N THR A 213 19.41 -19.04 -2.34
CA THR A 213 19.82 -20.10 -3.28
C THR A 213 18.60 -20.80 -3.87
N ILE A 214 18.79 -21.56 -4.96
CA ILE A 214 17.68 -22.33 -5.54
C ILE A 214 17.15 -23.41 -4.57
N GLU A 215 18.02 -23.97 -3.74
CA GLU A 215 17.65 -24.97 -2.73
C GLU A 215 16.71 -24.36 -1.68
N ASP A 216 16.92 -23.10 -1.29
CA ASP A 216 16.04 -22.38 -0.36
C ASP A 216 14.60 -22.19 -0.88
N LEU A 217 14.42 -22.21 -2.21
CA LEU A 217 13.11 -22.13 -2.87
C LEU A 217 12.46 -23.50 -3.02
N LEU A 218 13.25 -24.53 -3.32
CA LEU A 218 12.77 -25.90 -3.58
C LEU A 218 12.53 -26.69 -2.28
N HIS A 219 13.32 -26.40 -1.25
CA HIS A 219 13.31 -27.05 0.05
C HIS A 219 13.24 -26.00 1.17
N PRO A 220 12.14 -25.23 1.28
CA PRO A 220 12.01 -24.21 2.31
C PRO A 220 12.08 -24.87 3.70
N SER A 221 13.22 -24.68 4.37
CA SER A 221 13.44 -25.17 5.72
C SER A 221 12.42 -24.54 6.67
N SER A 222 11.68 -25.39 7.38
CA SER A 222 10.83 -24.96 8.49
C SER A 222 11.73 -24.81 9.72
N TYR A 223 12.35 -23.63 9.91
CA TYR A 223 13.11 -23.31 11.12
C TYR A 223 12.20 -22.86 12.26
#